data_AF-A0A3C1TLW0-F1
#
_entry.id   AF-A0A3C1TLW0-F1
#
_cell.length_a   1.000
_cell.length_b   1.000
_cell.length_c   1.000
_cell.angle_alpha   90.00
_cell.angle_beta   90.00
_cell.angle_gamma   90.00
#
_symmetry.space_group_name_H-M   'P 1'
#
loop_
_entity.id
_entity.type
_entity.pdbx_description
1 polymer ?
#
loop_
_entity_poly.entity_id
_entity_poly.type
_entity_poly.pdbx_seq_one_letter_code
_entity_poly.pdbx_strand_id
1 'polypeptide(L)'
;MCSSRKSVLIILEEGIEGVINRAKNARTKYSDADYYVGMEGYVDTNKYGMFLAGVVAIMDKHGEIGVGISAKMQLPMFIQKKIQDGEELGPLVKDLMNDTNGNIRQFDGTNGILSKGLYNRVDEFKDATNCALTRFQSPEFFNKK
;
A
#
# COMPACT_ATOMS: atom_id res chain seq x y z
N MET A 1 -33.49 10.69 1.60
CA MET A 1 -32.18 10.74 2.29
C MET A 1 -31.29 9.69 1.63
N CYS A 2 -30.45 10.12 0.69
CA CYS A 2 -29.53 9.22 0.00
C CYS A 2 -28.37 8.94 0.95
N SER A 3 -28.23 7.70 1.40
CA SER A 3 -27.08 7.25 2.19
C SER A 3 -25.84 7.38 1.31
N SER A 4 -24.96 8.33 1.63
CA SER A 4 -23.68 8.51 0.97
C SER A 4 -22.85 7.25 1.22
N ARG A 5 -22.65 6.43 0.18
CA ARG A 5 -21.63 5.38 0.22
C ARG A 5 -20.30 6.09 0.52
N LYS A 6 -19.70 5.81 1.68
CA LYS A 6 -18.31 6.19 1.92
C LYS A 6 -17.49 5.54 0.80
N SER A 7 -16.83 6.35 -0.02
CA SER A 7 -15.82 5.86 -0.95
C SER A 7 -14.77 5.11 -0.13
N VAL A 8 -14.43 3.88 -0.56
CA VAL A 8 -13.44 3.02 0.12
C VAL A 8 -12.05 3.54 -0.25
N LEU A 9 -11.74 4.72 0.25
CA LEU A 9 -10.49 5.42 0.02
C LEU A 9 -9.62 5.31 1.26
N ILE A 10 -8.65 4.41 1.24
CA ILE A 10 -7.65 4.32 2.30
C ILE A 10 -6.68 5.47 2.09
N ILE A 11 -6.74 6.47 2.98
CA ILE A 11 -5.77 7.56 3.04
C ILE A 11 -4.50 7.11 3.77
N LEU A 12 -3.42 7.89 3.69
CA LEU A 12 -2.13 7.49 4.26
C LEU A 12 -2.22 7.14 5.75
N GLU A 13 -2.93 7.95 6.55
CA GLU A 13 -3.06 7.74 7.99
C GLU A 13 -3.75 6.40 8.30
N GLU A 14 -4.91 6.15 7.68
CA GLU A 14 -5.64 4.88 7.79
C GLU A 14 -4.80 3.69 7.28
N GLY A 15 -4.01 3.90 6.21
CA GLY A 15 -3.11 2.89 5.66
C GLY A 15 -2.00 2.51 6.64
N ILE A 16 -1.39 3.50 7.31
CA ILE A 16 -0.36 3.28 8.35
C ILE A 16 -0.97 2.49 9.53
N GLU A 17 -2.12 2.92 10.03
CA GLU A 17 -2.82 2.22 11.10
C GLU A 17 -3.15 0.78 10.69
N GLY A 18 -3.64 0.60 9.46
CA GLY A 18 -3.96 -0.69 8.88
C GLY A 18 -2.76 -1.64 8.85
N VAL A 19 -1.60 -1.19 8.37
CA VAL A 19 -0.42 -2.06 8.30
C VAL A 19 0.17 -2.38 9.67
N ILE A 20 0.12 -1.44 10.62
CA ILE A 20 0.53 -1.68 12.00
C ILE A 20 -0.38 -2.74 12.65
N ASN A 21 -1.70 -2.62 12.46
CA ASN A 21 -2.67 -3.57 12.99
C ASN A 21 -2.46 -4.97 12.38
N ARG A 22 -2.15 -5.06 11.08
CA ARG A 22 -1.80 -6.34 10.43
C ARG A 22 -0.53 -6.96 11.02
N ALA A 23 0.53 -6.18 11.23
CA ALA A 23 1.76 -6.68 11.87
C ALA A 23 1.50 -7.18 13.30
N LYS A 24 0.74 -6.43 14.11
CA LYS A 24 0.32 -6.85 15.46
C LYS A 24 -0.51 -8.13 15.43
N ASN A 25 -1.47 -8.23 14.52
CA ASN A 25 -2.30 -9.42 14.34
C ASN A 25 -1.51 -10.64 13.84
N ALA A 26 -0.42 -10.45 13.10
CA ALA A 26 0.48 -11.54 12.73
C ALA A 26 1.20 -12.08 13.98
N ARG A 27 1.68 -11.20 14.87
CA ARG A 27 2.32 -11.58 16.13
C ARG A 27 1.42 -12.34 17.09
N THR A 28 0.13 -12.03 17.14
CA THR A 28 -0.80 -12.80 17.98
C THR A 28 -1.01 -14.23 17.48
N LYS A 29 -0.80 -14.48 16.19
CA LYS A 29 -0.97 -15.81 15.57
C LYS A 29 0.32 -16.63 15.53
N TYR A 30 1.46 -15.94 15.42
CA TYR A 30 2.78 -16.55 15.34
C TYR A 30 3.67 -15.79 16.32
N SER A 31 3.98 -16.34 17.49
CA SER A 31 4.73 -15.60 18.54
C SER A 31 6.25 -15.60 18.35
N ASP A 32 6.75 -16.53 17.54
CA ASP A 32 8.18 -16.91 17.54
C ASP A 32 8.94 -16.32 16.35
N ALA A 33 8.32 -15.44 15.55
CA ALA A 33 9.00 -14.77 14.44
C ALA A 33 9.85 -13.59 14.93
N ASP A 34 11.00 -13.38 14.28
CA ASP A 34 11.84 -12.21 14.54
C ASP A 34 11.21 -10.90 14.04
N TYR A 35 10.42 -10.98 12.97
CA TYR A 35 9.73 -9.84 12.37
C TYR A 35 8.30 -10.19 11.94
N TYR A 36 7.43 -9.19 12.01
CA TYR A 36 6.03 -9.22 11.60
C TYR A 36 5.79 -8.10 10.60
N VAL A 37 5.21 -8.43 9.44
CA VAL A 37 5.05 -7.47 8.33
C VAL A 37 3.58 -7.26 8.02
N GLY A 38 3.16 -6.00 7.96
CA GLY A 38 1.90 -5.56 7.39
C GLY A 38 2.15 -4.72 6.14
N MET A 39 1.34 -4.91 5.11
CA MET A 39 1.46 -4.17 3.85
C MET A 39 0.08 -3.85 3.28
N GLU A 40 -0.08 -2.68 2.68
CA GLU A 40 -1.33 -2.22 2.09
C GLU A 40 -1.07 -1.19 0.99
N GLY A 41 -1.91 -1.14 -0.02
CA GLY A 41 -1.97 -0.04 -0.98
C GLY A 41 -2.93 1.03 -0.49
N TYR A 42 -2.57 2.29 -0.66
CA TYR A 42 -3.38 3.44 -0.28
C TYR A 42 -3.37 4.47 -1.41
N VAL A 43 -4.25 5.47 -1.32
CA VAL A 43 -4.17 6.63 -2.21
C VAL A 43 -3.99 7.92 -1.43
N ASP A 44 -3.28 8.86 -2.03
CA ASP A 44 -3.09 10.20 -1.51
C ASP A 44 -3.63 11.21 -2.52
N THR A 45 -4.48 12.13 -2.08
CA THR A 45 -5.10 13.13 -2.95
C THR A 45 -4.67 14.53 -2.53
N ASN A 46 -4.17 15.30 -3.49
CA ASN A 46 -3.84 16.70 -3.31
C ASN A 46 -4.32 17.54 -4.51
N LYS A 47 -4.01 18.84 -4.53
CA LYS A 47 -4.43 19.75 -5.61
C LYS A 47 -3.89 19.39 -7.01
N TYR A 48 -2.92 18.48 -7.10
CA TYR A 48 -2.34 17.98 -8.35
C TYR A 48 -2.93 16.62 -8.78
N GLY A 49 -3.83 16.02 -7.99
CA GLY A 49 -4.53 14.78 -8.33
C GLY A 49 -4.42 13.70 -7.26
N MET A 50 -4.83 12.49 -7.63
CA MET A 50 -4.78 11.29 -6.79
C MET A 50 -3.58 10.43 -7.18
N PHE A 51 -2.87 9.95 -6.17
CA PHE A 51 -1.64 9.17 -6.30
C PHE A 51 -1.79 7.83 -5.59
N LEU A 52 -1.37 6.76 -6.26
CA LEU A 52 -1.30 5.40 -5.71
C LEU A 52 0.09 5.16 -5.09
N ALA A 53 0.14 4.54 -3.92
CA ALA A 53 1.36 4.05 -3.29
C ALA A 53 1.09 2.87 -2.35
N GLY A 54 2.17 2.20 -1.94
CA GLY A 54 2.20 1.17 -0.92
C GLY A 54 2.76 1.69 0.40
N VAL A 55 2.25 1.17 1.50
CA VAL A 55 2.79 1.38 2.84
C VAL A 55 3.08 0.02 3.48
N VAL A 56 4.16 -0.04 4.26
CA VAL A 56 4.62 -1.24 4.96
C VAL A 56 4.95 -0.87 6.41
N ALA A 57 4.52 -1.71 7.34
CA ALA A 57 5.00 -1.71 8.71
C ALA A 57 5.73 -3.02 8.99
N ILE A 58 6.91 -2.91 9.60
CA ILE A 58 7.70 -4.04 10.10
C ILE A 58 7.81 -3.87 11.61
N MET A 59 7.36 -4.86 12.35
CA MET A 59 7.47 -4.92 13.80
C MET A 59 8.45 -6.03 14.18
N ASP A 60 9.44 -5.74 15.01
CA ASP A 60 10.33 -6.78 15.53
C ASP A 60 9.69 -7.56 16.70
N LYS A 61 10.36 -8.62 17.16
CA LYS A 61 9.94 -9.39 18.34
C LYS A 61 9.86 -8.57 19.64
N HIS A 62 10.54 -7.43 19.72
CA HIS A 62 10.49 -6.53 20.87
C HIS A 62 9.31 -5.55 20.82
N GLY A 63 8.63 -5.45 19.66
CA GLY A 63 7.50 -4.56 19.44
C GLY A 63 7.87 -3.20 18.87
N GLU A 64 9.14 -2.99 18.49
CA GLU A 64 9.57 -1.79 17.79
C GLU A 64 9.04 -1.82 16.36
N ILE A 65 8.58 -0.67 15.85
CA ILE A 65 7.90 -0.58 14.55
C ILE A 65 8.66 0.38 13.64
N GLY A 66 9.11 -0.13 12.49
CA GLY A 66 9.52 0.66 11.34
C GLY A 66 8.35 0.81 10.36
N VAL A 67 8.15 2.01 9.82
CA VAL A 67 7.14 2.30 8.79
C VAL A 67 7.84 2.85 7.55
N GLY A 68 7.47 2.33 6.39
CA GLY A 68 8.01 2.74 5.10
C GLY A 68 6.91 2.92 4.07
N ILE A 69 7.09 3.90 3.20
CA ILE A 69 6.16 4.27 2.14
C ILE A 69 6.93 4.19 0.82
N SER A 70 6.28 3.67 -0.21
CA SER A 70 6.86 3.57 -1.55
C SER A 70 6.89 4.92 -2.27
N ALA A 71 7.44 4.94 -3.50
CA ALA A 71 7.15 6.03 -4.43
C ALA A 71 5.65 6.07 -4.79
N LYS A 72 5.20 7.24 -5.27
CA LYS A 72 3.81 7.53 -5.66
C LYS A 72 3.66 7.63 -7.16
N MET A 73 2.64 6.98 -7.72
CA MET A 73 2.26 7.11 -9.13
C MET A 73 0.93 7.85 -9.27
N GLN A 74 0.89 8.91 -10.08
CA GLN A 74 -0.36 9.64 -10.33
C GLN A 74 -1.34 8.77 -11.11
N LEU A 75 -2.59 8.70 -10.66
CA LEU A 75 -3.66 7.98 -11.36
C LEU A 75 -4.24 8.84 -12.49
N PRO A 76 -4.58 8.26 -13.66
CA PRO A 76 -5.33 8.96 -14.70
C PRO A 76 -6.68 9.48 -14.22
N MET A 77 -7.10 10.67 -14.68
CA MET A 77 -8.34 11.31 -14.22
C MET A 77 -9.59 10.43 -14.29
N PHE A 78 -9.71 9.59 -15.33
CA PHE A 78 -10.86 8.69 -15.48
C PHE A 78 -10.91 7.60 -14.39
N ILE A 79 -9.76 7.16 -13.88
CA ILE A 79 -9.67 6.25 -12.72
C ILE A 79 -10.00 7.00 -11.44
N GLN A 80 -9.49 8.22 -11.26
CA GLN A 80 -9.77 9.04 -10.08
C GLN A 80 -11.28 9.25 -9.88
N LYS A 81 -12.00 9.57 -10.96
CA LYS A 81 -13.46 9.79 -10.93
C LYS A 81 -14.20 8.54 -10.43
N LYS A 82 -13.84 7.37 -10.94
CA LYS A 82 -14.49 6.10 -10.57
C LYS A 82 -14.23 5.72 -9.11
N ILE A 83 -13.02 5.96 -8.63
CA ILE A 83 -12.69 5.77 -7.21
C ILE A 83 -13.49 6.73 -6.32
N GLN A 84 -13.63 8.00 -6.74
CA GLN A 84 -14.47 8.98 -6.04
C GLN A 84 -15.95 8.57 -6.02
N ASP A 85 -16.43 7.89 -7.07
CA ASP A 85 -17.77 7.29 -7.15
C ASP A 85 -17.91 5.99 -6.29
N GLY A 86 -16.84 5.58 -5.62
CA GLY A 86 -16.81 4.45 -4.68
C GLY A 86 -16.39 3.11 -5.29
N GLU A 87 -15.86 3.10 -6.52
CA GLU A 87 -15.31 1.89 -7.13
C GLU A 87 -13.94 1.54 -6.52
N GLU A 88 -13.69 0.24 -6.32
CA GLU A 88 -12.38 -0.24 -5.87
C GLU A 88 -11.38 -0.28 -7.03
N LEU A 89 -10.15 0.20 -6.78
CA LEU A 89 -9.11 0.34 -7.80
C LEU A 89 -8.71 -1.00 -8.46
N GLY A 90 -8.61 -2.07 -7.67
CA GLY A 90 -8.19 -3.39 -8.16
C GLY A 90 -9.15 -3.96 -9.22
N PRO A 91 -10.44 -4.14 -8.89
CA PRO A 91 -11.47 -4.54 -9.85
C PRO A 91 -11.55 -3.59 -11.05
N LEU A 92 -11.53 -2.28 -10.81
CA LEU A 92 -11.60 -1.28 -11.87
C LEU A 92 -10.51 -1.46 -12.92
N VAL A 93 -9.27 -1.63 -12.50
CA VAL A 93 -8.13 -1.76 -13.43
C VAL A 93 -8.18 -3.08 -14.20
N LYS A 94 -8.70 -4.16 -13.58
CA LYS A 94 -8.93 -5.43 -14.29
C LYS A 94 -9.97 -5.29 -15.40
N ASP A 95 -11.08 -4.62 -15.10
CA ASP A 95 -12.16 -4.40 -16.07
C ASP A 95 -11.67 -3.54 -17.25
N LEU A 96 -10.93 -2.46 -16.98
CA LEU A 96 -10.40 -1.56 -17.99
C LEU A 96 -9.44 -2.23 -18.99
N MET A 97 -8.75 -3.28 -18.56
CA MET A 97 -7.79 -4.01 -19.38
C MET A 97 -8.43 -5.15 -20.17
N ASN A 98 -9.76 -5.33 -20.08
CA ASN A 98 -10.49 -6.46 -20.67
C ASN A 98 -9.82 -7.81 -20.36
N ASP A 99 -9.25 -7.96 -19.16
CA ASP A 99 -8.51 -9.14 -18.76
C ASP A 99 -9.44 -10.30 -18.38
N THR A 100 -10.19 -10.76 -19.38
CA THR A 100 -11.10 -11.90 -19.33
C THR A 100 -10.36 -13.24 -19.32
N ASN A 101 -9.05 -13.24 -19.59
CA ASN A 101 -8.20 -14.42 -19.71
C ASN A 101 -7.22 -14.61 -18.53
N GLY A 102 -7.21 -13.71 -17.54
CA GLY A 102 -6.32 -13.80 -16.37
C GLY A 102 -4.83 -13.56 -16.70
N ASN A 103 -4.56 -12.84 -17.78
CA ASN A 103 -3.21 -12.51 -18.25
C ASN A 103 -2.62 -11.28 -17.56
N ILE A 104 -3.40 -10.51 -16.77
CA ILE A 104 -2.82 -9.59 -15.80
C ILE A 104 -2.04 -10.46 -14.82
N ARG A 105 -0.73 -10.46 -15.02
CA ARG A 105 0.19 -11.17 -14.15
C ARG A 105 -0.02 -10.61 -12.76
N GLN A 106 -0.25 -11.49 -11.81
CA GLN A 106 -0.47 -11.19 -10.40
C GLN A 106 0.58 -10.21 -9.81
N PHE A 107 1.75 -10.14 -10.47
CA PHE A 107 2.92 -9.31 -10.17
C PHE A 107 2.85 -7.85 -10.65
N ASP A 108 2.11 -7.52 -11.72
CA ASP A 108 2.18 -6.17 -12.29
C ASP A 108 1.43 -5.16 -11.40
N GLY A 109 0.25 -5.54 -10.90
CA GLY A 109 -0.65 -4.63 -10.19
C GLY A 109 -1.06 -3.41 -11.03
N THR A 110 -1.80 -2.48 -10.42
CA THR A 110 -2.21 -1.24 -11.12
C THR A 110 -1.02 -0.43 -11.61
N ASN A 111 0.05 -0.36 -10.81
CA ASN A 111 1.28 0.35 -11.16
C ASN A 111 1.92 -0.20 -12.44
N GLY A 112 2.12 -1.52 -12.53
CA GLY A 112 2.75 -2.14 -13.69
C GLY A 112 1.91 -1.99 -14.96
N ILE A 113 0.58 -2.10 -14.83
CA ILE A 113 -0.34 -1.92 -15.95
C ILE A 113 -0.28 -0.50 -16.51
N LEU A 114 -0.45 0.51 -15.66
CA LEU A 114 -0.51 1.91 -16.09
C LEU A 114 0.85 2.44 -16.56
N SER A 115 1.93 1.94 -15.96
CA SER A 115 3.30 2.35 -16.30
C SER A 115 3.96 1.51 -17.39
N LYS A 116 3.25 0.51 -17.96
CA LYS A 116 3.80 -0.46 -18.91
C LYS A 116 5.06 -1.16 -18.38
N GLY A 117 5.05 -1.50 -17.10
CA GLY A 117 6.11 -2.24 -16.41
C GLY A 117 7.27 -1.39 -15.90
N LEU A 118 7.23 -0.05 -16.01
CA LEU A 118 8.30 0.82 -15.48
C LEU A 118 8.37 0.81 -13.95
N TYR A 119 7.23 0.65 -13.28
CA TYR A 119 7.14 0.51 -11.84
C TYR A 119 5.96 -0.40 -11.53
N ASN A 120 6.23 -1.58 -10.98
CA ASN A 120 5.21 -2.59 -10.70
C ASN A 120 4.97 -2.75 -9.19
N ARG A 121 4.03 -3.63 -8.83
CA ARG A 121 3.70 -3.92 -7.42
C ARG A 121 4.90 -4.48 -6.63
N VAL A 122 5.79 -5.24 -7.25
CA VAL A 122 6.98 -5.77 -6.58
C VAL A 122 7.94 -4.63 -6.26
N ASP A 123 8.18 -3.72 -7.20
CA ASP A 123 9.01 -2.52 -6.96
C ASP A 123 8.43 -1.67 -5.83
N GLU A 124 7.11 -1.44 -5.88
CA GLU A 124 6.37 -0.67 -4.87
C GLU A 124 6.58 -1.18 -3.45
N PHE A 125 6.32 -2.48 -3.22
CA PHE A 125 6.47 -3.03 -1.87
C PHE A 125 7.92 -3.29 -1.50
N LYS A 126 8.83 -3.49 -2.46
CA LYS A 126 10.26 -3.54 -2.20
C LYS A 126 10.77 -2.21 -1.65
N ASP A 127 10.40 -1.10 -2.28
CA ASP A 127 10.80 0.25 -1.83
C ASP A 127 10.22 0.56 -0.45
N ALA A 128 8.92 0.32 -0.23
CA ALA A 128 8.29 0.52 1.07
C ALA A 128 8.93 -0.35 2.16
N THR A 129 9.27 -1.61 1.85
CA THR A 129 9.93 -2.52 2.79
C THR A 129 11.33 -2.04 3.15
N ASN A 130 12.12 -1.61 2.16
CA ASN A 130 13.46 -1.04 2.40
C ASN A 130 13.39 0.17 3.31
N CYS A 131 12.44 1.09 3.05
CA CYS A 131 12.21 2.25 3.90
C CYS A 131 11.86 1.84 5.35
N ALA A 132 10.96 0.86 5.52
CA ALA A 132 10.55 0.38 6.84
C ALA A 132 11.70 -0.28 7.62
N LEU A 133 12.59 -1.01 6.92
CA LEU A 133 13.74 -1.68 7.53
C LEU A 133 14.80 -0.71 8.08
N THR A 134 14.83 0.54 7.62
CA THR A 134 15.81 1.55 8.06
C THR A 134 15.91 1.66 9.58
N ARG A 135 14.78 1.53 10.30
CA ARG A 135 14.75 1.53 11.77
C ARG A 135 15.67 0.46 12.38
N PHE A 136 15.63 -0.74 11.83
CA PHE A 136 16.33 -1.92 12.35
C PHE A 136 17.74 -2.04 11.77
N GLN A 137 17.97 -1.49 10.58
CA GLN A 137 19.28 -1.48 9.94
C GLN A 137 20.22 -0.44 10.55
N SER A 138 19.68 0.65 11.13
CA SER A 138 20.47 1.71 11.75
C SER A 138 19.94 2.10 13.15
N PRO A 139 19.87 1.12 14.09
CA PRO A 139 19.26 1.32 15.41
C PRO A 139 19.90 2.45 16.22
N GLU A 140 21.16 2.78 15.96
CA GLU A 140 21.91 3.87 16.57
C GLU A 140 21.31 5.26 16.33
N PHE A 141 20.50 5.46 15.29
CA PHE A 141 19.81 6.73 15.04
C PHE A 141 18.39 6.76 15.60
N PHE A 142 17.78 5.59 15.77
CA PHE A 142 16.37 5.45 16.13
C PHE A 142 16.13 5.18 17.62
N ASN A 143 17.15 4.73 18.34
CA ASN A 143 17.11 4.43 19.77
C ASN A 143 17.80 5.51 20.61
N LYS A 144 18.18 6.65 20.01
CA LYS A 144 18.67 7.81 20.74
C LYS A 144 17.53 8.43 21.54
N LYS A 145 17.73 8.52 22.86
CA LYS A 145 16.88 9.27 23.78
C LYS A 145 17.32 10.72 23.85
#